data_AF-A0A9D1NIK8-F1
#
_entry.id   AF-A0A9D1NIK8-F1
#
_cell.length_a   1.000
_cell.length_b   1.000
_cell.length_c   1.000
_cell.angle_alpha   90.00
_cell.angle_beta   90.00
_cell.angle_gamma   90.00
#
_symmetry.space_group_name_H-M   'P 1'
#
loop_
_entity.id
_entity.type
_entity.pdbx_description
1 polymer ?
#
loop_
_entity_poly.entity_id
_entity_poly.type
_entity_poly.pdbx_seq_one_letter_code
_entity_poly.pdbx_strand_id
1 'polypeptide(L)'
;IFYANERLGLREHGQRALLYMSSHVPVAQQEINELVPDSFYRDLFMNPCLNGWARGEEKLRYMRLCHKVLSRSHLNILAKLRNAGIITRNLVVLPNTSNASLATNGTHITIGSRVLTRAAKEKKISPAAEKYAADLVSKAMEHFLPLFVGEHTAAPFRLGFENFHPEKALGFLAHELDFTQLRMIWRRWKKKAKLSVFGWRLTPFGPARIDAAVAKIFRLRGDFIPDFRLVDYFMTLLSTDESPSLDGTIGNAERLKKDLCDLGIFDPAMSVYTLFRQRDFAKYGFCGFEGRHYSLFPRIRSGVTDAVRLQSALAAALYRMALAGTLRHEDIPDTPGVESERRQIFFSRAVGLPTFYVRENSGNAFLERILAYAKRTRKSRRYPGYIRVKTKDYCLAAIDFIRIEARETVALCGAGTLLETLRMRILENGEDSAAGTLAGEVCRRLRAKNPLDVPAETFNRETENYCRESLRRAHFAEGAETARDLLGESAGADFMRNMDAAFDGNASPETLRALIAKMLRALETLRKKFSP
;
A
#
# COMPACT_ATOMS: atom_id res chain seq x y z
N ILE A 1 -10.29 11.56 -21.28
CA ILE A 1 -10.14 10.52 -22.33
C ILE A 1 -10.48 11.10 -23.69
N PHE A 2 -11.73 11.46 -23.98
CA PHE A 2 -12.13 12.02 -25.29
C PHE A 2 -11.41 13.30 -25.67
N TYR A 3 -11.29 14.23 -24.73
CA TYR A 3 -10.50 15.43 -24.93
C TYR A 3 -9.05 15.09 -25.35
N ALA A 4 -8.41 14.11 -24.69
CA ALA A 4 -7.07 13.68 -25.07
C ALA A 4 -7.06 13.01 -26.45
N ASN A 5 -8.03 12.15 -26.74
CA ASN A 5 -8.11 11.42 -28.01
C ASN A 5 -8.27 12.35 -29.22
N GLU A 6 -9.13 13.36 -29.10
CA GLU A 6 -9.47 14.28 -30.19
C GLU A 6 -8.59 15.54 -30.15
N ARG A 7 -8.59 16.28 -29.03
CA ARG A 7 -7.97 17.61 -28.95
C ARG A 7 -6.46 17.58 -28.80
N LEU A 8 -5.90 16.47 -28.29
CA LEU A 8 -4.45 16.27 -28.25
C LEU A 8 -3.95 15.41 -29.42
N GLY A 9 -4.81 15.11 -30.41
CA GLY A 9 -4.41 14.41 -31.64
C GLY A 9 -4.01 12.94 -31.47
N LEU A 10 -4.29 12.29 -30.32
CA LEU A 10 -3.84 10.90 -30.11
C LEU A 10 -4.36 9.96 -31.20
N ARG A 11 -5.63 10.10 -31.61
CA ARG A 11 -6.20 9.24 -32.67
C ARG A 11 -5.58 9.49 -34.03
N GLU A 12 -5.28 10.75 -34.36
CA GLU A 12 -4.60 11.13 -35.61
C GLU A 12 -3.23 10.45 -35.71
N HIS A 13 -2.60 10.18 -34.56
CA HIS A 13 -1.33 9.46 -34.45
C HIS A 13 -1.48 7.96 -34.15
N GLY A 14 -2.67 7.37 -34.31
CA GLY A 14 -2.92 5.95 -34.09
C GLY A 14 -2.87 5.50 -32.62
N GLN A 15 -2.96 6.44 -31.68
CA GLN A 15 -2.96 6.21 -30.24
C GLN A 15 -4.37 6.38 -29.63
N ARG A 16 -4.56 5.84 -28.42
CA ARG A 16 -5.78 6.04 -27.63
C ARG A 16 -5.49 6.13 -26.13
N ALA A 17 -6.16 7.06 -25.46
CA ALA A 17 -6.16 7.15 -24.01
C ALA A 17 -7.04 6.05 -23.40
N LEU A 18 -6.52 5.39 -22.36
CA LEU A 18 -7.20 4.33 -21.61
C LEU A 18 -7.31 4.71 -20.13
N LEU A 19 -8.37 4.26 -19.47
CA LEU A 19 -8.53 4.34 -18.02
C LEU A 19 -8.63 2.93 -17.44
N TYR A 20 -7.72 2.61 -16.53
CA TYR A 20 -7.63 1.35 -15.82
C TYR A 20 -6.97 1.57 -14.46
N MET A 21 -7.12 0.61 -13.56
CA MET A 21 -6.42 0.60 -12.28
C MET A 21 -5.13 -0.21 -12.41
N SER A 22 -4.02 0.35 -11.93
CA SER A 22 -2.73 -0.33 -11.80
C SER A 22 -2.05 0.15 -10.52
N SER A 23 -1.30 -0.74 -9.87
CA SER A 23 -0.44 -0.39 -8.73
C SER A 23 1.04 -0.32 -9.09
N HIS A 24 1.38 -0.52 -10.37
CA HIS A 24 2.75 -0.45 -10.89
C HIS A 24 2.87 0.59 -11.98
N VAL A 25 4.04 1.21 -12.03
CA VAL A 25 4.50 1.96 -13.20
C VAL A 25 4.60 0.99 -14.37
N PRO A 26 4.12 1.34 -15.57
CA PRO A 26 4.35 0.55 -16.78
C PRO A 26 5.83 0.24 -17.00
N VAL A 27 6.15 -0.96 -17.47
CA VAL A 27 7.55 -1.42 -17.64
C VAL A 27 8.31 -0.48 -18.59
N ALA A 28 7.68 -0.10 -19.70
CA ALA A 28 8.28 0.83 -20.65
C ALA A 28 8.54 2.22 -20.05
N GLN A 29 7.69 2.68 -19.12
CA GLN A 29 7.90 3.97 -18.43
C GLN A 29 9.05 3.87 -17.42
N GLN A 30 9.25 2.72 -16.77
CA GLN A 30 10.43 2.47 -15.93
C GLN A 30 11.71 2.48 -16.77
N GLU A 31 11.71 1.83 -17.94
CA GLU A 31 12.84 1.84 -18.89
C GLU A 31 13.17 3.25 -19.36
N ILE A 32 12.16 4.04 -19.76
CA ILE A 32 12.35 5.44 -20.14
C ILE A 32 12.94 6.24 -18.97
N ASN A 33 12.45 6.05 -17.75
CA ASN A 33 12.97 6.73 -16.56
C ASN A 33 14.46 6.46 -16.35
N GLU A 34 14.97 5.25 -16.68
CA GLU A 34 16.39 4.93 -16.61
C GLU A 34 17.25 5.63 -17.67
N LEU A 35 16.64 6.09 -18.77
CA LEU A 35 17.33 6.68 -19.92
C LEU A 35 17.28 8.21 -19.97
N VAL A 36 16.45 8.85 -19.16
CA VAL A 36 16.24 10.30 -19.20
C VAL A 36 16.60 11.01 -17.90
N PRO A 37 17.00 12.30 -17.95
CA PRO A 37 17.18 13.10 -16.75
C PRO A 37 15.88 13.30 -15.97
N ASP A 38 16.00 13.44 -14.66
CA ASP A 38 14.90 13.68 -13.71
C ASP A 38 14.03 14.92 -14.04
N SER A 39 14.62 15.99 -14.56
CA SER A 39 13.86 17.15 -15.05
C SER A 39 12.98 16.80 -16.25
N PHE A 40 13.54 16.08 -17.22
CA PHE A 40 12.83 15.71 -18.44
C PHE A 40 11.73 14.69 -18.17
N TYR A 41 11.99 13.70 -17.30
CA TYR A 41 10.96 12.77 -16.85
C TYR A 41 9.76 13.52 -16.22
N ARG A 42 10.04 14.53 -15.39
CA ARG A 42 8.97 15.34 -14.79
C ARG A 42 8.14 16.05 -15.85
N ASP A 43 8.77 16.65 -16.84
CA ASP A 43 8.04 17.38 -17.88
C ASP A 43 7.17 16.46 -18.75
N LEU A 44 7.61 15.22 -18.98
CA LEU A 44 6.88 14.23 -19.76
C LEU A 44 5.72 13.56 -18.99
N PHE A 45 5.97 13.11 -17.77
CA PHE A 45 5.05 12.19 -17.08
C PHE A 45 4.27 12.82 -15.92
N MET A 46 4.62 14.02 -15.48
CA MET A 46 3.93 14.69 -14.38
C MET A 46 2.77 15.54 -14.89
N ASN A 47 1.71 14.87 -15.32
CA ASN A 47 0.46 15.55 -15.67
C ASN A 47 -0.52 15.50 -14.47
N PRO A 48 -0.96 16.64 -13.91
CA PRO A 48 -1.80 16.64 -12.72
C PRO A 48 -3.24 16.21 -13.06
N CYS A 49 -3.73 15.13 -12.45
CA CYS A 49 -5.18 14.98 -12.30
C CYS A 49 -5.70 16.16 -11.47
N LEU A 50 -6.85 16.80 -11.71
CA LEU A 50 -7.28 17.93 -10.85
C LEU A 50 -7.94 17.51 -9.52
N ASN A 51 -7.98 16.21 -9.21
CA ASN A 51 -8.72 15.71 -8.04
C ASN A 51 -8.24 16.39 -6.73
N GLY A 52 -9.17 17.01 -6.01
CA GLY A 52 -8.95 17.70 -4.74
C GLY A 52 -8.29 19.08 -4.82
N TRP A 53 -8.11 19.65 -6.02
CA TRP A 53 -7.46 20.95 -6.20
C TRP A 53 -8.28 21.83 -7.13
N ALA A 54 -8.51 23.09 -6.73
CA ALA A 54 -9.21 24.06 -7.57
C ALA A 54 -8.32 24.62 -8.70
N ARG A 55 -6.99 24.58 -8.53
CA ARG A 55 -6.00 25.16 -9.46
C ARG A 55 -4.99 24.11 -9.90
N GLY A 56 -4.94 23.85 -11.20
CA GLY A 56 -4.08 22.82 -11.78
C GLY A 56 -2.59 23.11 -11.66
N GLU A 57 -2.20 24.38 -11.76
CA GLU A 57 -0.82 24.83 -11.69
C GLU A 57 -0.23 24.63 -10.29
N GLU A 58 -1.04 24.85 -9.24
CA GLU A 58 -0.62 24.57 -7.87
C GLU A 58 -0.41 23.09 -7.65
N LYS A 59 -1.32 22.25 -8.16
CA LYS A 59 -1.15 20.80 -8.10
C LYS A 59 0.05 20.33 -8.91
N LEU A 60 0.29 20.89 -10.09
CA LEU A 60 1.49 20.60 -10.89
C LEU A 60 2.76 20.92 -10.10
N ARG A 61 2.83 22.09 -9.47
CA ARG A 61 3.97 22.48 -8.61
C ARG A 61 4.15 21.51 -7.45
N TYR A 62 3.06 21.15 -6.76
CA TYR A 62 3.08 20.18 -5.67
C TYR A 62 3.56 18.80 -6.14
N MET A 63 3.05 18.31 -7.27
CA MET A 63 3.45 17.03 -7.84
C MET A 63 4.93 17.03 -8.24
N ARG A 64 5.43 18.11 -8.87
CA ARG A 64 6.85 18.27 -9.17
C ARG A 64 7.72 18.26 -7.91
N LEU A 65 7.25 18.87 -6.82
CA LEU A 65 7.92 18.82 -5.52
C LEU A 65 7.97 17.38 -4.98
N CYS A 66 6.84 16.66 -4.96
CA CYS A 66 6.78 15.27 -4.52
C CYS A 66 7.78 14.39 -5.27
N HIS A 67 7.83 14.49 -6.60
CA HIS A 67 8.77 13.72 -7.42
C HIS A 67 10.23 14.04 -7.08
N LYS A 68 10.55 15.34 -6.95
CA LYS A 68 11.89 15.81 -6.62
C LYS A 68 12.34 15.27 -5.26
N VAL A 69 11.46 15.30 -4.27
CA VAL A 69 11.74 14.79 -2.91
C VAL A 69 11.91 13.29 -2.93
N LEU A 70 11.00 12.53 -3.55
CA LEU A 70 11.11 11.07 -3.68
C LEU A 70 12.44 10.67 -4.32
N SER A 71 12.77 11.26 -5.46
CA SER A 71 13.97 10.91 -6.21
C SER A 71 15.25 11.26 -5.45
N ARG A 72 15.30 12.41 -4.76
CA ARG A 72 16.45 12.80 -3.92
C ARG A 72 16.57 11.97 -2.66
N SER A 73 15.45 11.64 -2.02
CA SER A 73 15.44 10.82 -0.81
C SER A 73 16.05 9.44 -1.07
N HIS A 74 15.96 8.92 -2.30
CA HIS A 74 16.59 7.67 -2.71
C HIS A 74 18.12 7.73 -2.56
N LEU A 75 18.78 8.84 -2.88
CA LEU A 75 20.24 8.96 -2.64
C LEU A 75 20.57 8.87 -1.15
N ASN A 76 19.72 9.43 -0.30
CA ASN A 76 19.91 9.43 1.15
C ASN A 76 19.70 8.05 1.81
N ILE A 77 19.16 7.05 1.10
CA ILE A 77 19.10 5.69 1.65
C ILE A 77 20.50 5.05 1.76
N LEU A 78 21.45 5.44 0.91
CA LEU A 78 22.76 4.77 0.84
C LEU A 78 23.51 4.86 2.17
N ALA A 79 23.50 6.04 2.80
CA ALA A 79 24.07 6.25 4.12
C ALA A 79 23.37 5.37 5.18
N LYS A 80 22.03 5.30 5.14
CA LYS A 80 21.24 4.46 6.06
C LYS A 80 21.54 2.97 5.88
N LEU A 81 21.63 2.49 4.64
CA LEU A 81 21.94 1.09 4.33
C LEU A 81 23.37 0.72 4.74
N ARG A 82 24.33 1.65 4.63
CA ARG A 82 25.69 1.48 5.13
C ARG A 82 25.73 1.44 6.65
N ASN A 83 25.05 2.36 7.33
CA ASN A 83 24.95 2.38 8.81
C ASN A 83 24.25 1.12 9.34
N ALA A 84 23.26 0.62 8.60
CA ALA A 84 22.61 -0.66 8.88
C ALA A 84 23.50 -1.88 8.55
N GLY A 85 24.73 -1.72 8.07
CA GLY A 85 25.60 -2.84 7.70
C GLY A 85 25.03 -3.74 6.61
N ILE A 86 24.10 -3.23 5.79
CA ILE A 86 23.50 -3.93 4.66
C ILE A 86 24.41 -3.79 3.44
N ILE A 87 24.88 -2.57 3.19
CA ILE A 87 25.97 -2.28 2.26
C ILE A 87 27.27 -2.39 3.05
N THR A 88 28.08 -3.39 2.74
CA THR A 88 29.33 -3.69 3.45
C THR A 88 30.58 -3.42 2.63
N ARG A 89 30.43 -2.90 1.40
CA ARG A 89 31.51 -2.63 0.45
C ARG A 89 31.27 -1.27 -0.21
N ASN A 90 32.32 -0.71 -0.79
CA ASN A 90 32.25 0.57 -1.51
C ASN A 90 31.67 0.46 -2.92
N LEU A 91 31.41 -0.77 -3.40
CA LEU A 91 30.71 -1.00 -4.66
C LEU A 91 29.20 -0.93 -4.41
N VAL A 92 28.57 0.10 -4.95
CA VAL A 92 27.12 0.33 -4.91
C VAL A 92 26.66 0.72 -6.31
N VAL A 93 25.46 0.32 -6.70
CA VAL A 93 24.80 0.91 -7.87
C VAL A 93 24.26 2.24 -7.40
N LEU A 94 24.74 3.34 -7.99
CA LEU A 94 24.17 4.64 -7.69
C LEU A 94 22.70 4.64 -8.16
N PRO A 95 21.74 4.95 -7.27
CA PRO A 95 20.36 5.10 -7.68
C PRO A 95 20.25 6.17 -8.76
N ASN A 96 19.35 5.96 -9.73
CA ASN A 96 19.02 7.02 -10.65
C ASN A 96 18.43 8.20 -9.86
N THR A 97 18.80 9.42 -10.25
CA THR A 97 18.25 10.66 -9.69
C THR A 97 16.82 10.94 -10.13
N SER A 98 16.25 10.10 -11.01
CA SER A 98 14.85 10.08 -11.43
C SER A 98 14.15 8.82 -10.92
N ASN A 99 13.02 8.98 -10.23
CA ASN A 99 12.27 7.86 -9.64
C ASN A 99 10.80 7.87 -10.10
N ALA A 100 10.35 6.76 -10.70
CA ALA A 100 9.01 6.63 -11.25
C ALA A 100 7.90 6.29 -10.22
N SER A 101 8.25 6.01 -8.97
CA SER A 101 7.33 5.59 -7.88
C SER A 101 6.15 6.51 -7.64
N LEU A 102 6.21 7.80 -7.98
CA LEU A 102 5.04 8.66 -7.84
C LEU A 102 3.87 8.24 -8.77
N ALA A 103 4.16 7.46 -9.82
CA ALA A 103 3.15 6.84 -10.66
C ALA A 103 2.56 5.54 -10.05
N THR A 104 3.11 5.00 -8.96
CA THR A 104 2.59 3.80 -8.24
C THR A 104 1.54 4.17 -7.19
N ASN A 105 0.60 5.05 -7.53
CA ASN A 105 -0.46 5.43 -6.60
C ASN A 105 -1.44 4.27 -6.37
N GLY A 106 -1.72 3.97 -5.11
CA GLY A 106 -2.68 2.94 -4.74
C GLY A 106 -4.07 3.51 -4.52
N THR A 107 -4.93 2.68 -3.95
CA THR A 107 -6.28 3.09 -3.57
C THR A 107 -6.25 3.72 -2.18
N HIS A 108 -6.95 4.83 -2.00
CA HIS A 108 -7.15 5.41 -0.67
C HIS A 108 -8.61 5.25 -0.27
N ILE A 109 -8.86 4.72 0.92
CA ILE A 109 -10.22 4.52 1.43
C ILE A 109 -10.40 5.39 2.66
N THR A 110 -11.26 6.40 2.54
CA THR A 110 -11.62 7.29 3.65
C THR A 110 -12.93 6.82 4.28
N ILE A 111 -12.91 6.68 5.60
CA ILE A 111 -14.08 6.40 6.44
C ILE A 111 -14.30 7.57 7.41
N GLY A 112 -15.56 7.88 7.69
CA GLY A 112 -15.94 8.95 8.60
C GLY A 112 -16.93 8.47 9.65
N SER A 113 -16.84 9.01 10.86
CA SER A 113 -17.77 8.71 11.96
C SER A 113 -18.78 9.83 12.11
N ARG A 114 -20.06 9.52 11.90
CA ARG A 114 -21.17 10.46 12.12
C ARG A 114 -21.29 10.90 13.58
N VAL A 115 -21.01 9.99 14.51
CA VAL A 115 -21.08 10.24 15.95
C VAL A 115 -19.97 11.20 16.38
N LEU A 116 -18.71 10.90 16.01
CA LEU A 116 -17.58 11.76 16.35
C LEU A 116 -17.69 13.13 15.65
N THR A 117 -18.11 13.15 14.38
CA THR A 117 -18.33 14.39 13.64
C THR A 117 -19.40 15.27 14.30
N ARG A 118 -20.51 14.67 14.77
CA ARG A 118 -21.53 15.40 15.52
C ARG A 118 -20.99 15.93 16.84
N ALA A 119 -20.28 15.11 17.59
CA ALA A 119 -19.69 15.51 18.86
C ALA A 119 -18.67 16.65 18.68
N ALA A 120 -17.84 16.61 17.64
CA ALA A 120 -16.91 17.69 17.30
C ALA A 120 -17.66 18.98 16.89
N LYS A 121 -18.71 18.87 16.06
CA LYS A 121 -19.56 20.01 15.68
C LYS A 121 -20.24 20.66 16.89
N GLU A 122 -20.69 19.85 17.84
CA GLU A 122 -21.28 20.26 19.11
C GLU A 122 -20.23 20.68 20.15
N LYS A 123 -18.94 20.72 19.79
CA LYS A 123 -17.80 21.06 20.65
C LYS A 123 -17.67 20.20 21.92
N LYS A 124 -18.21 18.97 21.89
CA LYS A 124 -18.07 17.97 22.96
C LYS A 124 -16.70 17.29 22.97
N ILE A 125 -15.94 17.40 21.88
CA ILE A 125 -14.58 16.88 21.74
C ILE A 125 -13.69 18.05 21.33
N SER A 126 -12.62 18.30 22.09
CA SER A 126 -11.63 19.32 21.72
C SER A 126 -10.72 18.81 20.61
N PRO A 127 -10.10 19.70 19.81
CA PRO A 127 -9.11 19.29 18.80
C PRO A 127 -7.96 18.47 19.37
N ALA A 128 -7.51 18.80 20.59
CA ALA A 128 -6.49 18.04 21.30
C ALA A 128 -6.96 16.62 21.65
N ALA A 129 -8.19 16.47 22.15
CA ALA A 129 -8.76 15.15 22.43
C ALA A 129 -8.97 14.31 21.15
N GLU A 130 -9.42 14.95 20.07
CA GLU A 130 -9.55 14.30 18.76
C GLU A 130 -8.19 13.78 18.27
N LYS A 131 -7.15 14.61 18.33
CA LYS A 131 -5.77 14.27 17.95
C LYS A 131 -5.21 13.14 18.82
N TYR A 132 -5.35 13.25 20.13
CA TYR A 132 -4.87 12.26 21.09
C TYR A 132 -5.45 10.87 20.81
N ALA A 133 -6.76 10.78 20.62
CA ALA A 133 -7.42 9.51 20.34
C ALA A 133 -7.12 9.00 18.91
N ALA A 134 -7.07 9.90 17.92
CA ALA A 134 -6.83 9.52 16.53
C ALA A 134 -5.44 8.94 16.31
N ASP A 135 -4.41 9.51 16.93
CA ASP A 135 -3.04 9.00 16.83
C ASP A 135 -2.90 7.64 17.51
N LEU A 136 -3.50 7.46 18.69
CA LEU A 136 -3.53 6.16 19.39
C LEU A 136 -4.16 5.07 18.53
N VAL A 137 -5.34 5.36 17.95
CA VAL A 137 -6.02 4.44 17.03
C VAL A 137 -5.18 4.18 15.79
N SER A 138 -4.47 5.18 15.27
CA SER A 138 -3.62 5.03 14.09
C SER A 138 -2.43 4.11 14.35
N LYS A 139 -1.69 4.28 15.45
CA LYS A 139 -0.57 3.37 15.77
C LYS A 139 -1.03 1.98 16.20
N ALA A 140 -2.20 1.86 16.82
CA ALA A 140 -2.79 0.55 17.10
C ALA A 140 -3.25 -0.16 15.81
N MET A 141 -3.83 0.57 14.85
CA MET A 141 -4.24 0.04 13.55
C MET A 141 -3.09 -0.60 12.78
N GLU A 142 -1.86 -0.07 12.90
CA GLU A 142 -0.66 -0.65 12.25
C GLU A 142 -0.45 -2.14 12.57
N HIS A 143 -0.90 -2.62 13.72
CA HIS A 143 -0.82 -4.04 14.12
C HIS A 143 -1.78 -4.94 13.32
N PHE A 144 -2.85 -4.38 12.77
CA PHE A 144 -3.87 -5.10 12.01
C PHE A 144 -3.74 -4.92 10.50
N LEU A 145 -2.93 -3.97 10.03
CA LEU A 145 -2.67 -3.78 8.59
C LEU A 145 -2.17 -5.04 7.85
N PRO A 146 -1.41 -5.98 8.46
CA PRO A 146 -1.06 -7.25 7.82
C PRO A 146 -2.26 -8.10 7.37
N LEU A 147 -3.46 -7.84 7.90
CA LEU A 147 -4.70 -8.53 7.51
C LEU A 147 -5.22 -8.08 6.14
N PHE A 148 -4.78 -6.93 5.63
CA PHE A 148 -5.20 -6.41 4.34
C PHE A 148 -4.25 -6.83 3.21
N VAL A 149 -2.95 -6.86 3.51
CA VAL A 149 -1.88 -7.04 2.53
C VAL A 149 -1.88 -8.44 1.96
N GLY A 150 -2.06 -8.53 0.64
CA GLY A 150 -2.17 -9.79 -0.10
C GLY A 150 -3.56 -10.41 -0.04
N GLU A 151 -4.38 -10.10 0.96
CA GLU A 151 -5.71 -10.71 1.15
C GLU A 151 -6.81 -9.96 0.40
N HIS A 152 -6.91 -8.64 0.63
CA HIS A 152 -7.91 -7.78 0.01
C HIS A 152 -7.34 -6.98 -1.17
N THR A 153 -6.07 -6.60 -1.06
CA THR A 153 -5.34 -5.92 -2.13
C THR A 153 -3.95 -6.49 -2.29
N ALA A 154 -3.41 -6.38 -3.50
CA ALA A 154 -2.05 -6.79 -3.80
C ALA A 154 -1.47 -5.98 -4.95
N ALA A 155 -0.17 -6.11 -5.15
CA ALA A 155 0.55 -5.59 -6.32
C ALA A 155 1.64 -6.62 -6.69
N PRO A 156 1.24 -7.76 -7.28
CA PRO A 156 2.17 -8.85 -7.55
C PRO A 156 3.27 -8.42 -8.52
N PHE A 157 4.52 -8.67 -8.15
CA PHE A 157 5.67 -8.26 -8.95
C PHE A 157 6.78 -9.30 -8.90
N ARG A 158 7.47 -9.50 -10.03
CA ARG A 158 8.69 -10.30 -10.10
C ARG A 158 9.91 -9.39 -10.07
N LEU A 159 10.72 -9.56 -9.04
CA LEU A 159 12.03 -8.93 -8.94
C LEU A 159 13.08 -9.94 -9.40
N GLY A 160 13.71 -9.68 -10.56
CA GLY A 160 14.80 -10.49 -11.08
C GLY A 160 16.06 -10.43 -10.22
N PHE A 161 16.99 -11.36 -10.41
CA PHE A 161 18.23 -11.38 -9.62
C PHE A 161 19.03 -10.11 -9.83
N GLU A 162 19.18 -9.66 -11.07
CA GLU A 162 19.84 -8.43 -11.50
C GLU A 162 19.33 -7.17 -10.78
N ASN A 163 18.09 -7.19 -10.28
CA ASN A 163 17.49 -6.07 -9.55
C ASN A 163 17.55 -6.23 -8.03
N PHE A 164 18.17 -7.30 -7.51
CA PHE A 164 18.33 -7.58 -6.08
C PHE A 164 19.49 -6.82 -5.41
N HIS A 165 19.75 -5.61 -5.89
CA HIS A 165 20.61 -4.62 -5.24
C HIS A 165 19.91 -4.08 -3.98
N PRO A 166 20.55 -4.04 -2.79
CA PRO A 166 19.88 -3.55 -1.59
C PRO A 166 19.35 -2.12 -1.74
N GLU A 167 20.07 -1.24 -2.45
CA GLU A 167 19.68 0.13 -2.79
C GLU A 167 18.46 0.23 -3.72
N LYS A 168 18.14 -0.81 -4.50
CA LYS A 168 16.94 -0.85 -5.33
C LYS A 168 15.82 -1.64 -4.65
N ALA A 169 16.14 -2.86 -4.21
CA ALA A 169 15.17 -3.80 -3.65
C ALA A 169 14.57 -3.36 -2.32
N LEU A 170 15.34 -2.71 -1.44
CA LEU A 170 14.82 -2.20 -0.17
C LEU A 170 14.06 -0.87 -0.36
N GLY A 171 14.14 -0.26 -1.56
CA GLY A 171 13.37 0.92 -1.94
C GLY A 171 13.33 1.97 -0.85
N PHE A 172 12.11 2.35 -0.47
CA PHE A 172 11.89 3.36 0.56
C PHE A 172 11.98 2.83 1.98
N LEU A 173 12.00 1.50 2.21
CA LEU A 173 12.00 0.90 3.56
C LEU A 173 13.12 1.42 4.47
N ALA A 174 14.24 1.88 3.90
CA ALA A 174 15.33 2.49 4.66
C ALA A 174 14.92 3.79 5.38
N HIS A 175 13.86 4.45 4.93
CA HIS A 175 13.25 5.62 5.57
C HIS A 175 12.03 5.28 6.42
N GLU A 176 11.50 4.06 6.30
CA GLU A 176 10.26 3.64 6.97
C GLU A 176 10.51 2.72 8.17
N LEU A 177 11.73 2.16 8.27
CA LEU A 177 12.15 1.22 9.31
C LEU A 177 13.53 1.55 9.85
N ASP A 178 13.70 1.30 11.15
CA ASP A 178 14.96 1.31 11.86
C ASP A 178 15.93 0.26 11.30
N PHE A 179 17.23 0.53 11.46
CA PHE A 179 18.31 -0.31 10.96
C PHE A 179 18.24 -1.76 11.46
N THR A 180 17.64 -2.01 12.62
CA THR A 180 17.49 -3.36 13.18
C THR A 180 16.48 -4.19 12.37
N GLN A 181 15.25 -3.71 12.24
CA GLN A 181 14.20 -4.42 11.49
C GLN A 181 14.51 -4.46 9.99
N LEU A 182 15.08 -3.39 9.43
CA LEU A 182 15.52 -3.35 8.03
C LEU A 182 16.52 -4.47 7.71
N ARG A 183 17.55 -4.65 8.55
CA ARG A 183 18.50 -5.77 8.43
C ARG A 183 17.83 -7.13 8.51
N MET A 184 16.89 -7.29 9.44
CA MET A 184 16.17 -8.55 9.64
C MET A 184 15.32 -8.91 8.42
N ILE A 185 14.59 -7.95 7.86
CA ILE A 185 13.82 -8.08 6.63
C ILE A 185 14.76 -8.45 5.49
N TRP A 186 15.82 -7.67 5.23
CA TRP A 186 16.74 -7.94 4.12
C TRP A 186 17.36 -9.34 4.20
N ARG A 187 17.81 -9.73 5.39
CA ARG A 187 18.38 -11.06 5.65
C ARG A 187 17.36 -12.18 5.38
N ARG A 188 16.10 -11.97 5.74
CA ARG A 188 15.03 -12.95 5.49
C ARG A 188 14.62 -12.99 4.04
N TRP A 189 14.57 -11.84 3.38
CA TRP A 189 14.23 -11.71 1.98
C TRP A 189 15.25 -12.43 1.08
N LYS A 190 16.55 -12.21 1.27
CA LYS A 190 17.60 -12.96 0.56
C LYS A 190 17.46 -14.48 0.73
N LYS A 191 17.00 -14.94 1.89
CA LYS A 191 16.73 -16.37 2.13
C LYS A 191 15.49 -16.85 1.38
N LYS A 192 14.40 -16.07 1.38
CA LYS A 192 13.16 -16.36 0.64
C LYS A 192 13.45 -16.50 -0.86
N ALA A 193 14.21 -15.54 -1.40
CA ALA A 193 14.64 -15.47 -2.80
C ALA A 193 15.69 -16.53 -3.20
N LYS A 194 16.13 -17.40 -2.27
CA LYS A 194 17.14 -18.45 -2.50
C LYS A 194 18.45 -17.94 -3.14
N LEU A 195 18.90 -16.76 -2.73
CA LEU A 195 20.07 -16.09 -3.30
C LEU A 195 21.40 -16.61 -2.70
N SER A 196 21.61 -17.92 -2.72
CA SER A 196 22.84 -18.51 -2.14
C SER A 196 23.53 -19.46 -3.10
N VAL A 197 24.85 -19.30 -3.20
CA VAL A 197 25.76 -20.10 -4.00
C VAL A 197 26.84 -20.66 -3.07
N PHE A 198 27.04 -21.98 -3.05
CA PHE A 198 27.99 -22.66 -2.16
C PHE A 198 27.89 -22.23 -0.67
N GLY A 199 26.68 -21.99 -0.17
CA GLY A 199 26.43 -21.55 1.21
C GLY A 199 26.62 -20.04 1.46
N TRP A 200 27.20 -19.31 0.50
CA TRP A 200 27.38 -17.86 0.56
C TRP A 200 26.17 -17.15 -0.05
N ARG A 201 25.71 -16.08 0.60
CA ARG A 201 24.62 -15.28 0.07
C ARG A 201 25.16 -14.31 -0.96
N LEU A 202 24.61 -14.37 -2.17
CA LEU A 202 25.04 -13.57 -3.29
C LEU A 202 23.99 -12.50 -3.59
N THR A 203 24.45 -11.27 -3.76
CA THR A 203 23.68 -10.18 -4.38
C THR A 203 24.38 -9.81 -5.68
N PRO A 204 23.70 -9.12 -6.59
CA PRO A 204 24.32 -8.71 -7.85
C PRO A 204 25.49 -7.76 -7.62
N PHE A 205 26.39 -7.71 -8.60
CA PHE A 205 27.63 -6.94 -8.58
C PHE A 205 27.47 -5.55 -9.21
N GLY A 206 26.45 -5.33 -10.04
CA GLY A 206 26.13 -4.05 -10.67
C GLY A 206 26.21 -4.11 -12.20
N PRO A 207 27.31 -4.61 -12.79
CA PRO A 207 27.39 -4.74 -14.25
C PRO A 207 26.39 -5.76 -14.79
N ALA A 208 25.40 -5.30 -15.54
CA ALA A 208 24.26 -6.09 -16.01
C ALA A 208 24.65 -7.41 -16.72
N ARG A 209 25.70 -7.39 -17.55
CA ARG A 209 26.18 -8.60 -18.26
C ARG A 209 26.74 -9.65 -17.30
N ILE A 210 27.46 -9.22 -16.26
CA ILE A 210 28.01 -10.11 -15.24
C ILE A 210 26.86 -10.69 -14.42
N ASP A 211 25.93 -9.86 -13.99
CA ASP A 211 24.80 -10.29 -13.18
C ASP A 211 23.88 -11.25 -13.93
N ALA A 212 23.63 -11.00 -15.22
CA ALA A 212 22.89 -11.92 -16.08
C ALA A 212 23.59 -13.27 -16.25
N ALA A 213 24.93 -13.27 -16.45
CA ALA A 213 25.71 -14.49 -16.56
C ALA A 213 25.68 -15.30 -15.25
N VAL A 214 25.90 -14.63 -14.12
CA VAL A 214 25.86 -15.22 -12.77
C VAL A 214 24.47 -15.79 -12.47
N ALA A 215 23.41 -15.04 -12.77
CA ALA A 215 22.03 -15.49 -12.61
C ALA A 215 21.76 -16.78 -13.40
N LYS A 216 22.22 -16.85 -14.65
CA LYS A 216 22.05 -18.02 -15.52
C LYS A 216 22.84 -19.23 -15.01
N ILE A 217 24.13 -19.05 -14.69
CA ILE A 217 25.02 -20.12 -14.24
C ILE A 217 24.51 -20.74 -12.93
N PHE A 218 24.12 -19.92 -11.96
CA PHE A 218 23.69 -20.39 -10.64
C PHE A 218 22.17 -20.49 -10.48
N ARG A 219 21.40 -20.29 -11.56
CA ARG A 219 19.93 -20.33 -11.58
C ARG A 219 19.29 -19.41 -10.53
N LEU A 220 19.86 -18.23 -10.32
CA LEU A 220 19.34 -17.22 -9.41
C LEU A 220 18.21 -16.46 -10.11
N ARG A 221 16.96 -16.74 -9.73
CA ARG A 221 15.76 -16.18 -10.39
C ARG A 221 15.22 -14.90 -9.74
N GLY A 222 15.82 -14.44 -8.65
CA GLY A 222 15.27 -13.40 -7.79
C GLY A 222 14.06 -13.90 -6.98
N ASP A 223 13.00 -13.10 -6.88
CA ASP A 223 11.85 -13.38 -6.01
C ASP A 223 10.51 -12.95 -6.61
N PHE A 224 9.43 -13.50 -6.06
CA PHE A 224 8.06 -13.07 -6.31
C PHE A 224 7.53 -12.33 -5.08
N ILE A 225 7.04 -11.12 -5.27
CA ILE A 225 6.60 -10.21 -4.21
C ILE A 225 5.07 -10.07 -4.30
N PRO A 226 4.32 -10.44 -3.25
CA PRO A 226 2.86 -10.32 -3.25
C PRO A 226 2.35 -8.89 -3.43
N ASP A 227 3.00 -7.91 -2.80
CA ASP A 227 2.60 -6.51 -2.88
C ASP A 227 3.83 -5.60 -2.90
N PHE A 228 4.38 -5.39 -4.10
CA PHE A 228 5.62 -4.61 -4.27
C PHE A 228 5.40 -3.10 -4.17
N ARG A 229 4.18 -2.62 -4.43
CA ARG A 229 3.84 -1.19 -4.28
C ARG A 229 4.15 -0.70 -2.86
N LEU A 230 3.88 -1.53 -1.85
CA LEU A 230 4.10 -1.19 -0.45
C LEU A 230 5.59 -1.13 -0.04
N VAL A 231 6.51 -1.43 -0.96
CA VAL A 231 7.96 -1.37 -0.77
C VAL A 231 8.61 -0.31 -1.68
N ASP A 232 8.04 -0.15 -2.88
CA ASP A 232 8.55 0.73 -3.94
C ASP A 232 7.98 2.17 -3.89
N TYR A 233 7.25 2.52 -2.83
CA TYR A 233 6.70 3.86 -2.61
C TYR A 233 6.66 4.20 -1.11
N PHE A 234 6.71 5.50 -0.75
CA PHE A 234 6.50 5.91 0.64
C PHE A 234 5.09 5.53 1.12
N MET A 235 5.04 4.63 2.08
CA MET A 235 3.84 4.23 2.81
C MET A 235 3.76 4.93 4.16
N THR A 236 4.91 5.10 4.82
CA THR A 236 5.02 5.77 6.12
C THR A 236 6.42 6.31 6.35
N LEU A 237 6.55 7.39 7.12
CA LEU A 237 7.85 7.91 7.53
C LEU A 237 8.17 7.44 8.95
N LEU A 238 9.43 7.05 9.18
CA LEU A 238 9.90 6.70 10.50
C LEU A 238 10.05 7.97 11.34
N SER A 239 9.53 7.94 12.57
CA SER A 239 9.78 8.95 13.61
C SER A 239 11.28 9.18 13.84
N THR A 240 11.65 10.39 14.25
CA THR A 240 12.97 10.66 14.87
C THR A 240 12.88 10.39 16.37
N ASP A 241 14.03 10.38 17.07
CA ASP A 241 14.02 10.25 18.53
C ASP A 241 13.35 11.44 19.24
N GLU A 242 13.33 12.62 18.60
CA GLU A 242 12.77 13.86 19.15
C GLU A 242 11.34 14.16 18.69
N SER A 243 10.97 13.69 17.49
CA SER A 243 9.67 14.00 16.86
C SER A 243 8.91 12.73 16.49
N PRO A 244 8.11 12.18 17.42
CA PRO A 244 7.28 11.02 17.11
C PRO A 244 6.10 11.37 16.21
N SER A 245 5.73 10.44 15.33
CA SER A 245 4.68 10.64 14.31
C SER A 245 3.24 10.57 14.86
N LEU A 246 3.03 9.85 15.97
CA LEU A 246 1.71 9.44 16.49
C LEU A 246 1.63 9.52 18.03
N ASP A 247 2.24 10.53 18.64
CA ASP A 247 2.28 10.77 20.09
C ASP A 247 0.99 11.40 20.67
N GLY A 248 0.00 11.71 19.84
CA GLY A 248 -1.27 12.32 20.28
C GLY A 248 -1.19 13.82 20.58
N THR A 249 -0.04 14.46 20.39
CA THR A 249 0.11 15.90 20.58
C THR A 249 -0.17 16.67 19.30
N ILE A 250 -0.68 17.90 19.44
CA ILE A 250 -0.92 18.79 18.30
C ILE A 250 0.43 19.17 17.65
N GLY A 251 0.47 19.16 16.31
CA GLY A 251 1.63 19.57 15.52
C GLY A 251 2.78 18.55 15.45
N ASN A 252 2.57 17.30 15.89
CA ASN A 252 3.60 16.26 15.83
C ASN A 252 4.09 15.95 14.41
N ALA A 253 3.18 15.91 13.43
CA ALA A 253 3.52 15.71 12.04
C ALA A 253 4.41 16.85 11.48
N GLU A 254 4.16 18.09 11.91
CA GLU A 254 4.92 19.27 11.49
C GLU A 254 6.34 19.25 12.08
N ARG A 255 6.50 18.84 13.34
CA ARG A 255 7.82 18.63 13.96
C ARG A 255 8.61 17.55 13.24
N LEU A 256 8.00 16.38 13.01
CA LEU A 256 8.64 15.29 12.27
C LEU A 256 9.05 15.73 10.84
N LYS A 257 8.17 16.46 10.14
CA LYS A 257 8.48 16.96 8.79
C LYS A 257 9.68 17.91 8.78
N LYS A 258 9.85 18.72 9.82
CA LYS A 258 11.00 19.61 9.97
C LYS A 258 12.28 18.78 10.14
N ASP A 259 12.30 17.84 11.09
CA ASP A 259 13.48 17.00 11.31
C ASP A 259 13.87 16.20 10.05
N LEU A 260 12.88 15.63 9.35
CA LEU A 260 13.13 14.89 8.11
C LEU A 260 13.60 15.79 6.96
N CYS A 261 13.24 17.06 6.97
CA CYS A 261 13.78 18.06 6.05
C CYS A 261 15.25 18.33 6.33
N ASP A 262 15.61 18.48 7.60
CA ASP A 262 17.00 18.72 8.03
C ASP A 262 17.89 17.52 7.69
N LEU A 263 17.32 16.30 7.70
CA LEU A 263 17.98 15.07 7.23
C LEU A 263 17.99 14.90 5.69
N GLY A 264 17.39 15.83 4.94
CA GLY A 264 17.27 15.77 3.48
C GLY A 264 16.34 14.67 2.95
N ILE A 265 15.48 14.10 3.80
CA ILE A 265 14.60 12.97 3.45
C ILE A 265 13.27 13.47 2.90
N PHE A 266 12.76 14.59 3.43
CA PHE A 266 11.39 15.05 3.17
C PHE A 266 11.30 16.56 2.98
N ASP A 267 10.16 17.05 2.48
CA ASP A 267 9.90 18.49 2.36
C ASP A 267 8.68 18.90 3.21
N PRO A 268 8.77 19.97 4.03
CA PRO A 268 7.68 20.41 4.88
C PRO A 268 6.42 20.88 4.15
N ALA A 269 6.45 21.14 2.84
CA ALA A 269 5.24 21.44 2.07
C ALA A 269 4.46 20.18 1.67
N MET A 270 5.08 18.98 1.73
CA MET A 270 4.41 17.73 1.38
C MET A 270 3.48 17.22 2.48
N SER A 271 2.40 16.53 2.11
CA SER A 271 1.61 15.77 3.08
C SER A 271 2.43 14.62 3.65
N VAL A 272 2.48 14.50 4.98
CA VAL A 272 3.17 13.38 5.64
C VAL A 272 2.57 12.04 5.20
N TYR A 273 3.43 11.06 4.96
CA TYR A 273 3.04 9.70 4.62
C TYR A 273 2.81 8.90 5.90
N THR A 274 1.60 8.33 6.01
CA THR A 274 1.13 7.53 7.14
C THR A 274 0.17 6.45 6.62
N LEU A 275 0.27 5.23 7.15
CA LEU A 275 -0.54 4.09 6.69
C LEU A 275 -2.05 4.27 6.93
N PHE A 276 -2.40 4.88 8.05
CA PHE A 276 -3.76 5.18 8.48
C PHE A 276 -3.80 6.63 8.96
N ARG A 277 -4.30 7.54 8.12
CA ARG A 277 -4.19 8.98 8.33
C ARG A 277 -5.45 9.55 8.95
N GLN A 278 -5.32 10.33 10.02
CA GLN A 278 -6.45 11.09 10.57
C GLN A 278 -7.05 12.06 9.54
N ARG A 279 -8.39 12.09 9.51
CA ARG A 279 -9.19 13.18 8.95
C ARG A 279 -9.80 13.93 10.13
N ASP A 280 -9.19 15.04 10.50
CA ASP A 280 -9.63 15.89 11.61
C ASP A 280 -10.80 16.79 11.20
N PHE A 281 -11.69 17.06 12.15
CA PHE A 281 -12.88 17.85 11.89
C PHE A 281 -12.56 19.27 11.41
N ALA A 282 -11.57 19.92 12.02
CA ALA A 282 -11.22 21.31 11.72
C ALA A 282 -10.82 21.51 10.25
N LYS A 283 -10.08 20.57 9.68
CA LYS A 283 -9.60 20.65 8.30
C LYS A 283 -10.55 20.06 7.27
N TYR A 284 -11.22 18.96 7.59
CA TYR A 284 -12.01 18.19 6.61
C TYR A 284 -13.53 18.30 6.79
N GLY A 285 -14.00 18.88 7.89
CA GLY A 285 -15.42 18.98 8.22
C GLY A 285 -16.05 17.68 8.74
N PHE A 286 -15.24 16.63 8.96
CA PHE A 286 -15.66 15.37 9.57
C PHE A 286 -14.50 14.71 10.32
N CYS A 287 -14.84 13.91 11.34
CA CYS A 287 -13.87 13.06 12.06
C CYS A 287 -13.79 11.69 11.38
N GLY A 288 -12.58 11.22 11.08
CA GLY A 288 -12.41 9.90 10.50
C GLY A 288 -10.96 9.56 10.17
N PHE A 289 -10.79 8.62 9.24
CA PHE A 289 -9.48 8.16 8.81
C PHE A 289 -9.45 7.83 7.32
N GLU A 290 -8.26 7.95 6.74
CA GLU A 290 -7.93 7.47 5.40
C GLU A 290 -6.91 6.36 5.49
N GLY A 291 -7.28 5.16 5.06
CA GLY A 291 -6.34 4.06 4.81
C GLY A 291 -5.63 4.28 3.48
N ARG A 292 -4.29 4.33 3.53
CA ARG A 292 -3.41 4.57 2.37
C ARG A 292 -2.63 3.33 1.93
N HIS A 293 -2.86 2.21 2.61
CA HIS A 293 -2.14 0.96 2.47
C HIS A 293 -2.71 0.03 1.38
N TYR A 294 -3.75 0.43 0.66
CA TYR A 294 -4.38 -0.40 -0.37
C TYR A 294 -3.67 -0.28 -1.71
N SER A 295 -3.40 -1.42 -2.33
CA SER A 295 -2.84 -1.52 -3.68
C SER A 295 -3.97 -1.73 -4.71
N LEU A 296 -3.94 -2.83 -5.47
CA LEU A 296 -4.95 -3.17 -6.48
C LEU A 296 -5.95 -4.18 -5.92
N PHE A 297 -7.23 -3.94 -6.16
CA PHE A 297 -8.30 -4.89 -5.88
C PHE A 297 -8.56 -5.77 -7.10
N PRO A 298 -8.54 -7.11 -7.00
CA PRO A 298 -8.94 -7.98 -8.10
C PRO A 298 -10.43 -7.86 -8.42
N ARG A 299 -11.25 -7.51 -7.41
CA ARG A 299 -12.70 -7.32 -7.49
C ARG A 299 -13.06 -6.09 -6.69
N ILE A 300 -13.75 -5.12 -7.29
CA ILE A 300 -14.12 -3.86 -6.64
C ILE A 300 -15.24 -4.13 -5.65
N ARG A 301 -16.34 -4.74 -6.12
CA ARG A 301 -17.60 -4.87 -5.38
C ARG A 301 -17.45 -5.66 -4.09
N SER A 302 -16.81 -6.82 -4.12
CA SER A 302 -16.54 -7.61 -2.90
C SER A 302 -15.28 -7.14 -2.17
N GLY A 303 -14.17 -6.92 -2.89
CA GLY A 303 -12.88 -6.59 -2.29
C GLY A 303 -12.88 -5.27 -1.54
N VAL A 304 -13.38 -4.19 -2.15
CA VAL A 304 -13.45 -2.86 -1.49
C VAL A 304 -14.45 -2.89 -0.35
N THR A 305 -15.60 -3.54 -0.51
CA THR A 305 -16.61 -3.65 0.55
C THR A 305 -16.04 -4.34 1.79
N ASP A 306 -15.37 -5.48 1.61
CA ASP A 306 -14.74 -6.22 2.69
C ASP A 306 -13.64 -5.39 3.38
N ALA A 307 -12.79 -4.72 2.59
CA ALA A 307 -11.75 -3.84 3.12
C ALA A 307 -12.32 -2.67 3.93
N VAL A 308 -13.37 -1.99 3.43
CA VAL A 308 -14.05 -0.89 4.14
C VAL A 308 -14.67 -1.39 5.44
N ARG A 309 -15.34 -2.55 5.41
CA ARG A 309 -15.96 -3.16 6.60
C ARG A 309 -14.92 -3.53 7.65
N LEU A 310 -13.83 -4.17 7.24
CA LEU A 310 -12.73 -4.54 8.14
C LEU A 310 -12.09 -3.28 8.74
N GLN A 311 -11.75 -2.29 7.92
CA GLN A 311 -11.16 -1.03 8.39
C GLN A 311 -12.08 -0.31 9.38
N SER A 312 -13.38 -0.27 9.10
CA SER A 312 -14.37 0.38 9.97
C SER A 312 -14.53 -0.37 11.29
N ALA A 313 -14.62 -1.69 11.26
CA ALA A 313 -14.76 -2.53 12.45
C ALA A 313 -13.52 -2.43 13.35
N LEU A 314 -12.32 -2.47 12.77
CA LEU A 314 -11.07 -2.30 13.50
C LEU A 314 -10.96 -0.89 14.11
N ALA A 315 -11.26 0.17 13.33
CA ALA A 315 -11.22 1.53 13.85
C ALA A 315 -12.21 1.73 15.01
N ALA A 316 -13.44 1.20 14.89
CA ALA A 316 -14.44 1.25 15.95
C ALA A 316 -14.00 0.46 17.19
N ALA A 317 -13.42 -0.73 17.02
CA ALA A 317 -12.90 -1.55 18.11
C ALA A 317 -11.78 -0.84 18.87
N LEU A 318 -10.83 -0.26 18.15
CA LEU A 318 -9.70 0.46 18.72
C LEU A 318 -10.14 1.74 19.45
N TYR A 319 -11.09 2.50 18.89
CA TYR A 319 -11.69 3.61 19.61
C TYR A 319 -12.36 3.17 20.90
N ARG A 320 -13.11 2.05 20.87
CA ARG A 320 -13.77 1.53 22.06
C ARG A 320 -12.75 1.13 23.13
N MET A 321 -11.66 0.47 22.76
CA MET A 321 -10.57 0.13 23.68
C MET A 321 -9.91 1.39 24.27
N ALA A 322 -9.66 2.40 23.43
CA ALA A 322 -9.09 3.67 23.88
C ALA A 322 -10.01 4.40 24.87
N LEU A 323 -11.31 4.47 24.57
CA LEU A 323 -12.31 5.09 25.45
C LEU A 323 -12.51 4.30 26.76
N ALA A 324 -12.35 2.98 26.74
CA ALA A 324 -12.39 2.14 27.93
C ALA A 324 -11.09 2.18 28.76
N GLY A 325 -10.04 2.86 28.27
CA GLY A 325 -8.73 2.88 28.91
C GLY A 325 -7.94 1.57 28.84
N THR A 326 -8.43 0.58 28.09
CA THR A 326 -7.76 -0.72 27.88
C THR A 326 -6.72 -0.66 26.76
N LEU A 327 -6.61 0.48 26.08
CA LEU A 327 -5.56 0.84 25.15
C LEU A 327 -5.16 2.28 25.45
N ARG A 328 -3.88 2.52 25.70
CA ARG A 328 -3.31 3.85 25.96
C ARG A 328 -2.03 4.06 25.14
N HIS A 329 -1.56 5.30 25.10
CA HIS A 329 -0.34 5.64 24.36
C HIS A 329 0.89 4.92 24.90
N GLU A 330 0.96 4.72 26.21
CA GLU A 330 2.07 4.04 26.89
C GLU A 330 2.16 2.55 26.53
N ASP A 331 1.04 1.93 26.11
CA ASP A 331 1.00 0.53 25.70
C ASP A 331 1.64 0.32 24.31
N ILE A 332 1.86 1.42 23.55
CA ILE A 332 2.52 1.44 22.25
C ILE A 332 3.50 2.64 22.21
N PRO A 333 4.71 2.49 22.77
CA PRO A 333 5.70 3.58 22.78
C PRO A 333 6.05 4.08 21.37
N ASP A 334 6.29 5.39 21.25
CA ASP A 334 6.52 6.05 19.95
C ASP A 334 8.01 6.13 19.55
N THR A 335 8.87 5.32 20.18
CA THR A 335 10.29 5.25 19.80
C THR A 335 10.44 4.65 18.38
N PRO A 336 11.46 5.07 17.60
CA PRO A 336 11.67 4.55 16.25
C PRO A 336 11.82 3.02 16.21
N GLY A 337 12.43 2.42 17.24
CA GLY A 337 12.58 0.97 17.37
C GLY A 337 11.25 0.22 17.53
N VAL A 338 10.34 0.72 18.38
CA VAL A 338 9.01 0.12 18.58
C VAL A 338 8.11 0.34 17.36
N GLU A 339 8.20 1.52 16.74
CA GLU A 339 7.54 1.84 15.49
C GLU A 339 7.93 0.91 14.35
N SER A 340 9.23 0.67 14.22
CA SER A 340 9.76 -0.27 13.25
C SER A 340 9.36 -1.69 13.57
N GLU A 341 9.31 -2.06 14.86
CA GLU A 341 8.92 -3.40 15.29
C GLU A 341 7.48 -3.75 14.89
N ARG A 342 6.51 -2.84 15.12
CA ARG A 342 5.11 -3.07 14.73
C ARG A 342 4.93 -3.02 13.20
N ARG A 343 5.62 -2.10 12.51
CA ARG A 343 5.52 -1.93 11.05
C ARG A 343 6.23 -3.02 10.25
N GLN A 344 7.26 -3.66 10.79
CA GLN A 344 7.95 -4.75 10.08
C GLN A 344 6.99 -5.88 9.68
N ILE A 345 5.90 -6.07 10.44
CA ILE A 345 4.93 -7.14 10.22
C ILE A 345 4.17 -6.87 8.92
N PHE A 346 3.75 -5.62 8.72
CA PHE A 346 3.11 -5.13 7.50
C PHE A 346 4.03 -5.31 6.29
N PHE A 347 5.27 -4.83 6.35
CA PHE A 347 6.23 -4.97 5.25
C PHE A 347 6.65 -6.43 5.02
N SER A 348 6.74 -7.23 6.09
CA SER A 348 6.98 -8.68 5.97
C SER A 348 5.85 -9.37 5.21
N ARG A 349 4.59 -8.95 5.41
CA ARG A 349 3.45 -9.47 4.64
C ARG A 349 3.53 -9.03 3.18
N ALA A 350 3.85 -7.76 2.92
CA ALA A 350 4.01 -7.19 1.57
C ALA A 350 5.06 -7.92 0.74
N VAL A 351 6.24 -8.15 1.35
CA VAL A 351 7.34 -8.93 0.75
C VAL A 351 7.01 -10.42 0.66
N GLY A 352 6.08 -10.93 1.47
CA GLY A 352 5.77 -12.36 1.57
C GLY A 352 6.77 -13.15 2.42
N LEU A 353 7.38 -12.52 3.42
CA LEU A 353 8.28 -13.18 4.36
C LEU A 353 7.51 -14.14 5.28
N PRO A 354 8.01 -15.36 5.51
CA PRO A 354 7.28 -16.36 6.30
C PRO A 354 7.33 -16.08 7.82
N THR A 355 8.33 -15.35 8.29
CA THR A 355 8.53 -15.05 9.72
C THR A 355 9.21 -13.70 9.90
N PHE A 356 8.86 -13.01 10.99
CA PHE A 356 9.47 -11.78 11.49
C PHE A 356 9.96 -11.96 12.94
N TYR A 357 10.46 -10.89 13.57
CA TYR A 357 11.05 -10.94 14.90
C TYR A 357 10.57 -9.82 15.82
N VAL A 358 10.25 -10.17 17.06
CA VAL A 358 9.79 -9.23 18.10
C VAL A 358 10.75 -9.33 19.27
N ARG A 359 11.18 -8.21 19.84
CA ARG A 359 12.05 -8.16 21.02
C ARG A 359 11.25 -8.60 22.24
N GLU A 360 11.86 -9.37 23.13
CA GLU A 360 11.17 -9.92 24.31
C GLU A 360 10.66 -8.84 25.27
N ASN A 361 11.34 -7.69 25.34
CA ASN A 361 10.98 -6.56 26.20
C ASN A 361 10.98 -5.26 25.38
N SER A 362 10.12 -5.17 24.36
CA SER A 362 10.06 -3.94 23.53
C SER A 362 9.30 -2.80 24.21
N GLY A 363 8.51 -3.10 25.25
CA GLY A 363 7.60 -2.15 25.88
C GLY A 363 6.29 -1.96 25.10
N ASN A 364 6.12 -2.64 23.96
CA ASN A 364 4.86 -2.65 23.22
C ASN A 364 3.91 -3.69 23.81
N ALA A 365 3.28 -3.35 24.93
CA ALA A 365 2.33 -4.22 25.63
C ALA A 365 1.13 -4.60 24.75
N PHE A 366 0.73 -3.75 23.80
CA PHE A 366 -0.35 -4.07 22.87
C PHE A 366 0.03 -5.20 21.90
N LEU A 367 1.24 -5.16 21.34
CA LEU A 367 1.76 -6.23 20.50
C LEU A 367 1.89 -7.55 21.27
N GLU A 368 2.35 -7.50 22.52
CA GLU A 368 2.45 -8.66 23.40
C GLU A 368 1.09 -9.31 23.65
N ARG A 369 0.04 -8.51 23.89
CA ARG A 369 -1.34 -9.01 24.03
C ARG A 369 -1.83 -9.71 22.78
N ILE A 370 -1.55 -9.20 21.59
CA ILE A 370 -1.89 -9.90 20.33
C ILE A 370 -1.09 -11.20 20.22
N LEU A 371 0.20 -11.19 20.55
CA LEU A 371 1.07 -12.36 20.49
C LEU A 371 0.67 -13.47 21.47
N ALA A 372 -0.02 -13.15 22.57
CA ALA A 372 -0.58 -14.14 23.49
C ALA A 372 -1.57 -15.10 22.80
N TYR A 373 -2.22 -14.65 21.71
CA TYR A 373 -3.10 -15.48 20.89
C TYR A 373 -2.36 -16.30 19.81
N ALA A 374 -1.05 -16.08 19.63
CA ALA A 374 -0.26 -16.77 18.61
C ALA A 374 0.18 -18.16 19.08
N LYS A 375 -0.35 -19.21 18.43
CA LYS A 375 -0.12 -20.62 18.81
C LYS A 375 1.35 -21.08 18.78
N ARG A 376 2.23 -20.42 18.01
CA ARG A 376 3.59 -20.90 17.73
C ARG A 376 4.60 -19.76 17.64
N THR A 377 5.09 -19.31 18.79
CA THR A 377 6.25 -18.44 18.89
C THR A 377 7.46 -19.22 19.42
N ARG A 378 8.67 -18.77 19.11
CA ARG A 378 9.89 -19.37 19.71
C ARG A 378 11.02 -18.38 19.79
N LYS A 379 11.89 -18.53 20.79
CA LYS A 379 13.12 -17.73 20.88
C LYS A 379 14.00 -17.88 19.63
N SER A 380 14.58 -16.77 19.20
CA SER A 380 15.47 -16.72 18.05
C SER A 380 16.87 -17.14 18.46
N ARG A 381 17.36 -18.25 17.92
CA ARG A 381 18.78 -18.65 18.04
C ARG A 381 19.75 -17.66 17.39
N ARG A 382 19.26 -16.81 16.47
CA ARG A 382 20.10 -15.91 15.66
C ARG A 382 20.17 -14.50 16.23
N TYR A 383 19.10 -14.06 16.87
CA TYR A 383 18.97 -12.72 17.44
C TYR A 383 18.62 -12.93 18.91
N PRO A 384 19.62 -13.02 19.80
CA PRO A 384 19.38 -13.14 21.23
C PRO A 384 18.46 -12.02 21.73
N GLY A 385 17.52 -12.36 22.62
CA GLY A 385 16.50 -11.42 23.11
C GLY A 385 15.33 -11.15 22.15
N TYR A 386 15.21 -11.91 21.05
CA TYR A 386 14.08 -11.83 20.12
C TYR A 386 13.29 -13.13 20.05
N ILE A 387 11.97 -12.99 19.92
CA ILE A 387 11.01 -14.02 19.58
C ILE A 387 10.84 -14.03 18.06
N ARG A 388 10.94 -15.21 17.45
CA ARG A 388 10.59 -15.44 16.06
C ARG A 388 9.11 -15.83 15.96
N VAL A 389 8.38 -15.09 15.14
CA VAL A 389 6.94 -15.29 14.92
C VAL A 389 6.70 -15.62 13.45
N LYS A 390 5.80 -16.57 13.15
CA LYS A 390 5.35 -16.79 11.76
C LYS A 390 4.31 -15.75 11.39
N THR A 391 4.43 -15.17 10.20
CA THR A 391 3.52 -14.12 9.72
C THR A 391 2.07 -14.59 9.71
N LYS A 392 1.82 -15.82 9.23
CA LYS A 392 0.51 -16.46 9.24
C LYS A 392 -0.07 -16.63 10.65
N ASP A 393 0.75 -17.10 11.60
CA ASP A 393 0.31 -17.31 12.98
C ASP A 393 -0.02 -15.97 13.66
N TYR A 394 0.70 -14.89 13.33
CA TYR A 394 0.38 -13.54 13.79
C TYR A 394 -0.95 -13.02 13.23
N CYS A 395 -1.20 -13.17 11.93
CA CYS A 395 -2.47 -12.72 11.35
C CYS A 395 -3.66 -13.45 11.98
N LEU A 396 -3.54 -14.75 12.22
CA LEU A 396 -4.57 -15.52 12.94
C LEU A 396 -4.75 -15.02 14.38
N ALA A 397 -3.65 -14.74 15.08
CA ALA A 397 -3.68 -14.18 16.43
C ALA A 397 -4.36 -12.80 16.46
N ALA A 398 -4.09 -11.93 15.48
CA ALA A 398 -4.73 -10.62 15.37
C ALA A 398 -6.25 -10.72 15.12
N ILE A 399 -6.68 -11.69 14.31
CA ILE A 399 -8.11 -11.99 14.12
C ILE A 399 -8.73 -12.46 15.43
N ASP A 400 -8.10 -13.45 16.09
CA ASP A 400 -8.62 -14.04 17.32
C ASP A 400 -8.68 -12.97 18.46
N PHE A 401 -7.65 -12.12 18.57
CA PHE A 401 -7.61 -10.98 19.48
C PHE A 401 -8.82 -10.06 19.30
N ILE A 402 -9.08 -9.56 18.08
CA ILE A 402 -10.21 -8.64 17.84
C ILE A 402 -11.56 -9.33 18.03
N ARG A 403 -11.69 -10.60 17.65
CA ARG A 403 -12.95 -11.34 17.84
C ARG A 403 -13.32 -11.51 19.32
N ILE A 404 -12.31 -11.64 20.18
CA ILE A 404 -12.50 -11.87 21.62
C ILE A 404 -12.59 -10.53 22.35
N GLU A 405 -11.57 -9.69 22.23
CA GLU A 405 -11.44 -8.44 22.99
C GLU A 405 -12.40 -7.35 22.52
N ALA A 406 -12.89 -7.42 21.28
CA ALA A 406 -13.85 -6.48 20.71
C ALA A 406 -15.12 -7.17 20.20
N ARG A 407 -15.51 -8.32 20.80
CA ARG A 407 -16.64 -9.17 20.37
C ARG A 407 -17.91 -8.38 20.05
N GLU A 408 -18.33 -7.52 20.96
CA GLU A 408 -19.53 -6.71 20.79
C GLU A 408 -19.42 -5.72 19.63
N THR A 409 -18.27 -5.04 19.48
CA THR A 409 -18.05 -4.10 18.37
C THR A 409 -18.01 -4.82 17.03
N VAL A 410 -17.39 -6.01 16.98
CA VAL A 410 -17.37 -6.86 15.79
C VAL A 410 -18.79 -7.27 15.40
N ALA A 411 -19.63 -7.65 16.37
CA ALA A 411 -21.03 -7.98 16.15
C ALA A 411 -21.83 -6.77 15.63
N LEU A 412 -21.69 -5.61 16.27
CA LEU A 412 -22.35 -4.36 15.87
C LEU A 412 -21.97 -3.91 14.45
N CYS A 413 -20.71 -4.14 14.05
CA CYS A 413 -20.24 -3.81 12.70
C CYS A 413 -20.59 -4.90 11.65
N GLY A 414 -21.18 -6.02 12.06
CA GLY A 414 -21.44 -7.16 11.16
C GLY A 414 -20.17 -7.80 10.59
N ALA A 415 -19.04 -7.68 11.29
CA ALA A 415 -17.73 -8.11 10.78
C ALA A 415 -17.38 -9.57 11.11
N GLY A 416 -18.25 -10.29 11.85
CA GLY A 416 -17.98 -11.66 12.30
C GLY A 416 -17.71 -12.64 11.16
N THR A 417 -18.61 -12.71 10.18
CA THR A 417 -18.45 -13.58 9.00
C THR A 417 -17.23 -13.20 8.17
N LEU A 418 -16.98 -11.89 8.00
CA LEU A 418 -15.82 -11.39 7.28
C LEU A 418 -14.50 -11.84 7.92
N LEU A 419 -14.40 -11.76 9.25
CA LEU A 419 -13.21 -12.21 9.98
C LEU A 419 -13.01 -13.73 9.86
N GLU A 420 -14.09 -14.52 9.86
CA GLU A 420 -13.99 -15.96 9.64
C GLU A 420 -13.56 -16.30 8.21
N THR A 421 -14.13 -15.64 7.20
CA THR A 421 -13.70 -15.82 5.80
C THR A 421 -12.23 -15.46 5.63
N LEU A 422 -11.79 -14.35 6.20
CA LEU A 422 -10.38 -13.95 6.17
C LEU A 422 -9.49 -14.99 6.86
N ARG A 423 -9.93 -15.52 8.01
CA ARG A 423 -9.23 -16.57 8.75
C ARG A 423 -9.04 -17.83 7.90
N MET A 424 -10.08 -18.25 7.18
CA MET A 424 -10.03 -19.41 6.28
C MET A 424 -9.08 -19.18 5.11
N ARG A 425 -9.12 -18.01 4.45
CA ARG A 425 -8.18 -17.66 3.37
C ARG A 425 -6.72 -17.71 3.81
N ILE A 426 -6.43 -17.19 5.00
CA ILE A 426 -5.08 -17.24 5.59
C ILE A 426 -4.65 -18.70 5.83
N LEU A 427 -5.58 -19.60 6.20
CA LEU A 427 -5.31 -21.03 6.40
C LEU A 427 -5.05 -21.79 5.10
N GLU A 428 -5.77 -21.49 4.02
CA GLU A 428 -5.75 -22.22 2.74
C GLU A 428 -4.58 -21.83 1.81
N ASN A 429 -3.58 -21.13 2.34
CA ASN A 429 -2.39 -20.64 1.60
C ASN A 429 -2.71 -19.60 0.50
N GLY A 430 -3.92 -19.02 0.52
CA GLY A 430 -4.22 -17.77 -0.17
C GLY A 430 -4.35 -17.86 -1.69
N GLU A 431 -4.78 -18.98 -2.26
CA GLU A 431 -5.12 -19.03 -3.70
C GLU A 431 -6.25 -18.03 -4.03
N ASP A 432 -7.28 -17.98 -3.19
CA ASP A 432 -8.40 -17.02 -3.27
C ASP A 432 -8.08 -15.62 -2.68
N SER A 433 -6.83 -15.38 -2.27
CA SER A 433 -6.39 -14.05 -1.82
C SER A 433 -6.25 -13.10 -3.02
N ALA A 434 -6.17 -11.79 -2.78
CA ALA A 434 -5.91 -10.82 -3.83
C ALA A 434 -4.58 -11.08 -4.56
N ALA A 435 -3.52 -11.41 -3.83
CA ALA A 435 -2.23 -11.74 -4.42
C ALA A 435 -2.30 -13.05 -5.24
N GLY A 436 -2.98 -14.07 -4.72
CA GLY A 436 -3.17 -15.35 -5.39
C GLY A 436 -4.00 -15.22 -6.67
N THR A 437 -5.12 -14.50 -6.61
CA THR A 437 -5.99 -14.23 -7.76
C THR A 437 -5.21 -13.50 -8.86
N LEU A 438 -4.60 -12.36 -8.55
CA LEU A 438 -3.90 -11.55 -9.55
C LEU A 438 -2.71 -12.30 -10.17
N ALA A 439 -1.89 -12.96 -9.35
CA ALA A 439 -0.74 -13.71 -9.86
C ALA A 439 -1.15 -14.97 -10.63
N GLY A 440 -2.22 -15.65 -10.20
CA GLY A 440 -2.76 -16.83 -10.87
C GLY A 440 -3.32 -16.53 -12.25
N GLU A 441 -4.02 -15.41 -12.41
CA GLU A 441 -4.49 -14.91 -13.71
C GLU A 441 -3.35 -14.66 -14.69
N VAL A 442 -2.29 -13.96 -14.23
CA VAL A 442 -1.09 -13.70 -15.05
C VAL A 442 -0.38 -15.00 -15.42
N CYS A 443 -0.20 -15.92 -14.46
CA CYS A 443 0.42 -17.23 -14.73
C CYS A 443 -0.38 -18.04 -15.74
N ARG A 444 -1.72 -18.03 -15.66
CA ARG A 444 -2.59 -18.73 -16.61
C ARG A 444 -2.42 -18.19 -18.03
N ARG A 445 -2.38 -16.86 -18.19
CA ARG A 445 -2.14 -16.21 -19.49
C ARG A 445 -0.76 -16.56 -20.07
N LEU A 446 0.25 -16.68 -19.21
CA LEU A 446 1.60 -17.12 -19.58
C LEU A 446 1.79 -18.65 -19.69
N ARG A 447 0.75 -19.45 -19.42
CA ARG A 447 0.82 -20.93 -19.33
C ARG A 447 1.91 -21.42 -18.36
N ALA A 448 2.13 -20.67 -17.28
CA ALA A 448 3.10 -20.99 -16.23
C ALA A 448 2.39 -21.53 -14.99
N LYS A 449 3.08 -22.39 -14.22
CA LYS A 449 2.55 -22.91 -12.94
C LYS A 449 2.78 -21.93 -11.79
N ASN A 450 3.89 -21.21 -11.80
CA ASN A 450 4.25 -20.25 -10.76
C ASN A 450 4.92 -19.00 -11.37
N PRO A 451 4.81 -17.81 -10.73
CA PRO A 451 5.52 -16.60 -11.18
C PRO A 451 7.04 -16.78 -11.36
N LEU A 452 7.67 -17.68 -10.60
CA LEU A 452 9.11 -17.97 -10.68
C LEU A 452 9.51 -18.82 -11.89
N ASP A 453 8.55 -19.37 -12.65
CA ASP A 453 8.84 -20.19 -13.84
C ASP A 453 9.08 -19.37 -15.10
N VAL A 454 8.78 -18.07 -15.05
CA VAL A 454 8.96 -17.12 -16.16
C VAL A 454 9.98 -16.03 -15.80
N PRO A 455 10.62 -15.40 -16.80
CA PRO A 455 11.44 -14.22 -16.58
C PRO A 455 10.66 -13.09 -15.91
N ALA A 456 11.34 -12.29 -15.10
CA ALA A 456 10.71 -11.22 -14.33
C ALA A 456 10.02 -10.19 -15.22
N GLU A 457 10.71 -9.73 -16.27
CA GLU A 457 10.17 -8.80 -17.25
C GLU A 457 8.91 -9.34 -17.94
N THR A 458 8.92 -10.60 -18.37
CA THR A 458 7.75 -11.25 -18.99
C THR A 458 6.55 -11.26 -18.06
N PHE A 459 6.74 -11.62 -16.79
CA PHE A 459 5.67 -11.58 -15.79
C PHE A 459 5.14 -10.15 -15.58
N ASN A 460 6.04 -9.18 -15.44
CA ASN A 460 5.66 -7.79 -15.13
C ASN A 460 4.95 -7.12 -16.32
N ARG A 461 5.40 -7.35 -17.56
CA ARG A 461 4.70 -6.88 -18.76
C ARG A 461 3.32 -7.53 -18.90
N GLU A 462 3.21 -8.82 -18.62
CA GLU A 462 1.90 -9.48 -18.68
C GLU A 462 0.96 -9.04 -17.56
N THR A 463 1.49 -8.70 -16.39
CA THR A 463 0.72 -8.07 -15.31
C THR A 463 0.15 -6.72 -15.77
N GLU A 464 0.93 -5.91 -16.47
CA GLU A 464 0.46 -4.66 -17.08
C GLU A 464 -0.65 -4.92 -18.11
N ASN A 465 -0.45 -5.85 -19.04
CA ASN A 465 -1.44 -6.22 -20.05
C ASN A 465 -2.75 -6.69 -19.43
N TYR A 466 -2.67 -7.57 -18.42
CA TYR A 466 -3.81 -8.05 -17.67
C TYR A 466 -4.60 -6.90 -17.03
N CYS A 467 -3.90 -5.94 -16.41
CA CYS A 467 -4.54 -4.75 -15.83
C CYS A 467 -5.23 -3.88 -16.89
N ARG A 468 -4.59 -3.67 -18.04
CA ARG A 468 -5.08 -2.82 -19.14
C ARG A 468 -6.29 -3.41 -19.86
N GLU A 469 -6.40 -4.73 -19.88
CA GLU A 469 -7.40 -5.46 -20.65
C GLU A 469 -8.41 -6.18 -19.75
N SER A 470 -8.07 -7.37 -19.27
CA SER A 470 -9.00 -8.28 -18.60
C SER A 470 -9.53 -7.72 -17.29
N LEU A 471 -8.66 -7.22 -16.41
CA LEU A 471 -9.07 -6.70 -15.11
C LEU A 471 -9.93 -5.44 -15.27
N ARG A 472 -9.52 -4.55 -16.18
CA ARG A 472 -10.30 -3.36 -16.55
C ARG A 472 -11.71 -3.72 -17.01
N ARG A 473 -11.87 -4.73 -17.88
CA ARG A 473 -13.20 -5.21 -18.32
C ARG A 473 -14.02 -5.77 -17.15
N ALA A 474 -13.39 -6.56 -16.28
CA ALA A 474 -14.06 -7.11 -15.09
C ALA A 474 -14.56 -6.00 -14.15
N HIS A 475 -13.73 -4.98 -13.86
CA HIS A 475 -14.14 -3.85 -13.03
C HIS A 475 -15.29 -3.04 -13.63
N PHE A 476 -15.34 -2.89 -14.96
CA PHE A 476 -16.47 -2.23 -15.61
C PHE A 476 -17.75 -3.06 -15.58
N ALA A 477 -17.65 -4.38 -15.72
CA ALA A 477 -18.79 -5.28 -15.58
C ALA A 477 -19.40 -5.16 -14.16
N GLU A 478 -18.56 -5.16 -13.12
CA GLU A 478 -19.03 -4.93 -11.73
C GLU A 478 -19.70 -3.56 -11.55
N GLY A 479 -19.18 -2.53 -12.23
CA GLY A 479 -19.80 -1.19 -12.25
C GLY A 479 -21.18 -1.19 -12.88
N ALA A 480 -21.38 -1.95 -13.95
CA ALA A 480 -22.68 -2.04 -14.62
C ALA A 480 -23.69 -2.89 -13.86
N GLU A 481 -23.25 -3.96 -13.21
CA GLU A 481 -24.08 -4.70 -12.24
C GLU A 481 -24.52 -3.78 -11.10
N THR A 482 -23.63 -2.93 -10.61
CA THR A 482 -23.98 -1.93 -9.59
C THR A 482 -25.02 -0.93 -10.13
N ALA A 483 -24.88 -0.48 -11.38
CA ALA A 483 -25.86 0.38 -12.02
C ALA A 483 -27.23 -0.31 -12.20
N ARG A 484 -27.23 -1.60 -12.57
CA ARG A 484 -28.43 -2.43 -12.65
C ARG A 484 -29.17 -2.48 -11.32
N ASP A 485 -28.45 -2.74 -10.23
CA ASP A 485 -29.04 -2.86 -8.90
C ASP A 485 -29.62 -1.53 -8.37
N LEU A 486 -29.05 -0.39 -8.78
CA LEU A 486 -29.48 0.93 -8.31
C LEU A 486 -30.54 1.59 -9.19
N LEU A 487 -30.56 1.27 -10.49
CA LEU A 487 -31.36 1.99 -11.50
C LEU A 487 -32.27 1.08 -12.33
N GLY A 488 -32.20 -0.25 -12.14
CA GLY A 488 -33.01 -1.25 -12.85
C GLY A 488 -32.32 -1.88 -14.07
N GLU A 489 -32.93 -2.95 -14.59
CA GLU A 489 -32.35 -3.82 -15.62
C GLU A 489 -31.97 -3.07 -16.91
N SER A 490 -32.90 -2.25 -17.40
CA SER A 490 -32.68 -1.44 -18.61
C SER A 490 -31.45 -0.57 -18.46
N ALA A 491 -31.32 0.17 -17.36
CA ALA A 491 -30.21 1.07 -17.11
C ALA A 491 -28.84 0.37 -17.01
N GLY A 492 -28.80 -0.85 -16.46
CA GLY A 492 -27.60 -1.69 -16.41
C GLY A 492 -27.12 -2.12 -17.79
N ALA A 493 -28.01 -2.65 -18.63
CA ALA A 493 -27.69 -3.04 -20.01
C ALA A 493 -27.20 -1.84 -20.84
N ASP A 494 -27.85 -0.70 -20.65
CA ASP A 494 -27.53 0.57 -21.26
C ASP A 494 -26.18 1.13 -20.80
N PHE A 495 -25.82 0.93 -19.52
CA PHE A 495 -24.53 1.30 -18.97
C PHE A 495 -23.42 0.43 -19.58
N MET A 496 -23.61 -0.89 -19.67
CA MET A 496 -22.66 -1.79 -20.33
C MET A 496 -22.40 -1.37 -21.77
N ARG A 497 -23.44 -1.18 -22.59
CA ARG A 497 -23.28 -0.77 -24.00
C ARG A 497 -22.49 0.54 -24.13
N ASN A 498 -22.84 1.54 -23.34
CA ASN A 498 -22.15 2.84 -23.35
C ASN A 498 -20.71 2.72 -22.87
N MET A 499 -20.45 1.84 -21.90
CA MET A 499 -19.12 1.54 -21.40
C MET A 499 -18.29 0.77 -22.42
N ASP A 500 -18.84 -0.20 -23.14
CA ASP A 500 -18.13 -0.95 -24.19
C ASP A 500 -17.74 -0.01 -25.34
N ALA A 501 -18.66 0.86 -25.76
CA ALA A 501 -18.34 1.92 -26.72
C ALA A 501 -17.23 2.83 -26.18
N ALA A 502 -17.26 3.21 -24.90
CA ALA A 502 -16.18 3.98 -24.29
C ALA A 502 -14.88 3.18 -24.13
N PHE A 503 -14.97 1.86 -23.96
CA PHE A 503 -13.87 0.94 -23.78
C PHE A 503 -13.05 0.81 -25.05
N ASP A 504 -13.74 0.59 -26.17
CA ASP A 504 -13.15 0.47 -27.50
C ASP A 504 -12.68 1.83 -28.04
N GLY A 505 -13.07 2.91 -27.36
CA GLY A 505 -12.75 4.27 -27.75
C GLY A 505 -13.62 4.73 -28.91
N ASN A 506 -14.84 4.22 -29.04
CA ASN A 506 -15.80 4.55 -30.09
C ASN A 506 -17.03 5.31 -29.56
N ALA A 507 -17.13 5.58 -28.26
CA ALA A 507 -18.26 6.31 -27.69
C ALA A 507 -18.34 7.74 -28.24
N SER A 508 -19.54 8.16 -28.64
CA SER A 508 -19.78 9.55 -29.00
C SER A 508 -19.86 10.44 -27.73
N PRO A 509 -19.73 11.78 -27.87
CA PRO A 509 -20.00 12.70 -26.76
C PRO A 509 -21.36 12.47 -26.09
N GLU A 510 -22.39 12.07 -26.84
CA GLU A 510 -23.74 11.74 -26.36
C GLU A 510 -23.72 10.47 -25.50
N THR A 511 -23.04 9.41 -25.95
CA THR A 511 -22.86 8.16 -25.19
C THR A 511 -22.27 8.43 -23.80
N LEU A 512 -21.28 9.32 -23.72
CA LEU A 512 -20.62 9.67 -22.47
C LEU A 512 -21.49 10.55 -21.57
N ARG A 513 -22.20 11.52 -22.14
CA ARG A 513 -23.17 12.32 -21.40
C ARG A 513 -24.24 11.42 -20.79
N ALA A 514 -24.73 10.44 -21.53
CA ALA A 514 -25.68 9.45 -21.03
C ALA A 514 -25.07 8.58 -19.92
N LEU A 515 -23.80 8.17 -20.05
CA LEU A 515 -23.09 7.43 -19.01
C LEU A 515 -22.93 8.25 -17.72
N ILE A 516 -22.45 9.50 -17.82
CA ILE A 516 -22.30 10.41 -16.68
C ILE A 516 -23.66 10.67 -16.01
N ALA A 517 -24.70 10.93 -16.79
CA ALA A 517 -26.05 11.14 -16.25
C ALA A 517 -26.54 9.93 -15.45
N LYS A 518 -26.30 8.70 -15.93
CA LYS A 518 -26.62 7.47 -15.20
C LYS A 518 -25.81 7.35 -13.91
N MET A 519 -24.50 7.62 -13.96
CA MET A 519 -23.65 7.62 -12.76
C MET A 519 -24.17 8.63 -11.71
N LEU A 520 -24.53 9.84 -12.13
CA LEU A 520 -25.09 10.87 -11.24
C LEU A 520 -26.42 10.42 -10.62
N ARG A 521 -27.32 9.82 -11.40
CA ARG A 521 -28.58 9.26 -10.87
C ARG A 521 -28.33 8.13 -9.87
N ALA A 522 -27.40 7.21 -10.15
CA ALA A 522 -27.04 6.15 -9.22
C ALA A 522 -26.49 6.73 -7.90
N LEU A 523 -25.63 7.75 -7.98
CA LEU A 523 -25.12 8.46 -6.81
C LEU A 523 -26.24 9.18 -6.04
N GLU A 524 -27.22 9.76 -6.73
CA GLU A 524 -28.38 10.38 -6.08
C GLU A 524 -29.27 9.34 -5.37
N THR A 525 -29.51 8.18 -5.98
CA THR A 525 -30.21 7.06 -5.34
C THR A 525 -29.50 6.61 -4.08
N LEU A 526 -28.17 6.44 -4.15
CA LEU A 526 -27.35 6.12 -2.97
C LEU A 526 -27.45 7.22 -1.91
N ARG A 527 -27.35 8.49 -2.32
CA ARG A 527 -27.48 9.63 -1.41
C ARG A 527 -28.84 9.62 -0.72
N LYS A 528 -29.96 9.36 -1.42
CA LYS A 528 -31.30 9.27 -0.81
C LYS A 528 -31.42 8.10 0.15
N LYS A 529 -30.82 6.94 -0.19
CA LYS A 529 -30.82 5.74 0.66
C LYS A 529 -30.05 5.91 1.97
N PHE A 530 -29.00 6.74 1.97
CA PHE A 530 -28.09 6.90 3.12
C PHE A 530 -28.09 8.30 3.75
N SER A 531 -28.86 9.25 3.20
CA SER A 531 -29.16 10.52 3.87
C SER A 531 -30.13 10.25 5.01
N PRO A 532 -29.89 10.86 6.19
CA PRO A 532 -30.83 10.76 7.31
C PRO A 532 -32.21 11.29 6.97
#